data_AF-A0A4Q1UT72-F1
#
_entry.id   AF-A0A4Q1UT72-F1
#
_cell.length_a   1.000
_cell.length_b   1.000
_cell.length_c   1.000
_cell.angle_alpha   90.00
_cell.angle_beta   90.00
_cell.angle_gamma   90.00
#
_symmetry.space_group_name_H-M   'P 1'
#
loop_
_entity.id
_entity.type
_entity.pdbx_description
1 polymer ?
#
loop_
_entity_poly.entity_id
_entity_poly.type
_entity_poly.pdbx_seq_one_letter_code
_entity_poly.pdbx_strand_id
1 'polypeptide(L)'
;MRRLAALFMLTLLGACSTVDDLSPLSPSSSSSPTVVVRAPRFEDSKPHEWDSGAPWNYAVHGTDVSKYQTSVDWPTAKASGISFAFIKATEGGDRFDEYFNEHWARTKAAGVPRAAYHFFYFCTPAAQQARWFIQNVPVDRSAMPPVLDMEWNPKSPTCRLRPDAATVRAEMTTFLQIVERHYGKKPIIYTSVDFFDDNELSTFRGYPYWLRSVAGHPREKYGSHPFTFWQYTGTGIVPGMTGKSDINVFNGSEAAWNKWLRQNTR
;
A
#
# COMPACT_ATOMS: atom_id res chain seq x y z
N MET A 1 -82.61 8.06 -23.16
CA MET A 1 -82.56 7.88 -24.64
C MET A 1 -81.14 7.46 -25.04
N ARG A 2 -81.01 6.35 -25.78
CA ARG A 2 -79.84 5.86 -26.56
C ARG A 2 -78.52 5.65 -25.79
N ARG A 3 -78.13 4.43 -25.36
CA ARG A 3 -77.66 3.21 -26.09
C ARG A 3 -76.51 3.44 -27.07
N LEU A 4 -75.35 2.86 -26.77
CA LEU A 4 -74.31 2.20 -27.61
C LEU A 4 -73.20 1.75 -26.62
N ALA A 5 -73.07 0.51 -26.16
CA ALA A 5 -72.84 -0.79 -26.81
C ALA A 5 -71.54 -0.86 -27.62
N ALA A 6 -70.49 -1.43 -27.01
CA ALA A 6 -69.42 -2.13 -27.72
C ALA A 6 -68.93 -3.32 -26.86
N LEU A 7 -69.23 -4.52 -27.37
CA LEU A 7 -68.80 -5.84 -26.91
C LEU A 7 -67.26 -5.96 -26.98
N PHE A 8 -66.65 -6.58 -25.98
CA PHE A 8 -65.39 -7.29 -26.17
C PHE A 8 -65.54 -8.72 -25.65
N MET A 9 -65.25 -9.67 -26.53
CA MET A 9 -65.34 -11.12 -26.36
C MET A 9 -64.41 -11.63 -25.26
N LEU A 10 -64.95 -12.51 -24.42
CA LEU A 10 -64.20 -13.51 -23.67
C LEU A 10 -63.63 -14.55 -24.63
N THR A 11 -62.33 -14.81 -24.54
CA THR A 11 -61.74 -16.11 -24.86
C THR A 11 -60.86 -16.56 -23.71
N LEU A 12 -61.40 -17.47 -22.90
CA LEU A 12 -60.66 -18.32 -21.99
C LEU A 12 -60.04 -19.46 -22.80
N LEU A 13 -58.71 -19.52 -22.83
CA LEU A 13 -57.98 -20.75 -23.11
C LEU A 13 -57.03 -20.96 -21.94
N GLY A 14 -57.40 -21.91 -21.08
CA GLY A 14 -56.50 -22.48 -20.09
C GLY A 14 -55.54 -23.44 -20.77
N ALA A 15 -54.26 -23.30 -20.45
CA ALA A 15 -53.30 -24.40 -20.46
C ALA A 15 -52.32 -24.17 -19.31
N CYS A 16 -52.37 -25.07 -18.34
CA CYS A 16 -51.35 -25.20 -17.32
C CYS A 16 -50.05 -25.65 -17.97
N SER A 17 -48.97 -24.91 -17.76
CA SER A 17 -47.62 -25.47 -17.75
C SER A 17 -46.89 -24.92 -16.54
N THR A 18 -46.47 -25.87 -15.73
CA THR A 18 -45.80 -25.78 -14.44
C THR A 18 -44.37 -25.26 -14.53
N VAL A 19 -43.84 -24.94 -13.35
CA VAL A 19 -42.44 -24.80 -12.91
C VAL A 19 -41.71 -23.47 -13.17
N ASP A 20 -41.67 -22.70 -12.09
CA ASP A 20 -40.46 -22.12 -11.48
C ASP A 20 -39.23 -21.93 -12.37
N ASP A 21 -38.94 -20.68 -12.71
CA ASP A 21 -37.54 -20.24 -12.85
C ASP A 21 -37.40 -18.77 -12.41
N LEU A 22 -37.59 -18.55 -11.10
CA LEU A 22 -36.96 -17.43 -10.42
C LEU A 22 -35.62 -17.94 -9.89
N SER A 23 -34.64 -18.04 -10.78
CA SER A 23 -33.24 -18.18 -10.40
C SER A 23 -32.90 -17.07 -9.38
N PRO A 24 -32.52 -17.41 -8.13
CA PRO A 24 -32.03 -16.39 -7.21
C PRO A 24 -30.72 -15.85 -7.76
N LEU A 25 -30.63 -14.53 -7.91
CA LEU A 25 -29.36 -13.84 -8.14
C LEU A 25 -28.39 -14.25 -7.02
N SER A 26 -27.45 -15.12 -7.36
CA SER A 26 -26.35 -15.49 -6.47
C SER A 26 -25.68 -14.20 -5.98
N PRO A 27 -25.45 -14.03 -4.67
CA PRO A 27 -24.67 -12.91 -4.19
C PRO A 27 -23.29 -13.02 -4.84
N SER A 28 -22.89 -11.99 -5.57
CA SER A 28 -21.53 -11.84 -6.08
C SER A 28 -20.58 -12.07 -4.91
N SER A 29 -19.88 -13.19 -4.90
CA SER A 29 -18.84 -13.47 -3.93
C SER A 29 -17.78 -12.40 -4.12
N SER A 30 -17.77 -11.40 -3.24
CA SER A 30 -16.61 -10.55 -3.04
C SER A 30 -15.50 -11.48 -2.57
N SER A 31 -14.71 -12.00 -3.50
CA SER A 31 -13.55 -12.83 -3.17
C SER A 31 -12.63 -11.93 -2.35
N SER A 32 -12.53 -12.21 -1.06
CA SER A 32 -11.54 -11.55 -0.21
C SER A 32 -10.16 -11.72 -0.87
N PRO A 33 -9.32 -10.68 -0.92
CA PRO A 33 -8.00 -10.82 -1.52
C PRO A 33 -7.21 -11.87 -0.75
N THR A 34 -6.90 -12.97 -1.42
CA THR A 34 -5.94 -13.98 -0.97
C THR A 34 -4.78 -13.92 -1.95
N VAL A 35 -3.60 -13.57 -1.45
CA VAL A 35 -2.36 -13.61 -2.25
C VAL A 35 -1.68 -14.93 -1.97
N VAL A 36 -1.40 -15.71 -3.02
CA VAL A 36 -0.54 -16.88 -2.92
C VAL A 36 0.88 -16.40 -2.70
N VAL A 37 1.43 -16.73 -1.54
CA VAL A 37 2.77 -16.29 -1.17
C VAL A 37 3.79 -17.29 -1.69
N ARG A 38 4.76 -16.78 -2.44
CA ARG A 38 6.03 -17.47 -2.71
C ARG A 38 7.03 -16.80 -1.77
N ALA A 39 7.90 -17.57 -1.12
CA ALA A 39 8.97 -17.04 -0.27
C ALA A 39 10.28 -16.98 -1.09
N PRO A 40 10.45 -15.99 -1.99
CA PRO A 40 11.60 -15.92 -2.86
C PRO A 40 12.85 -15.54 -2.07
N ARG A 41 13.99 -15.98 -2.58
CA ARG A 41 15.27 -15.35 -2.28
C ARG A 41 15.68 -14.54 -3.51
N PHE A 42 15.30 -13.27 -3.55
CA PHE A 42 15.72 -12.37 -4.61
C PHE A 42 17.23 -12.15 -4.57
N GLU A 43 17.83 -11.96 -5.75
CA GLU A 43 19.22 -11.55 -5.87
C GLU A 43 19.43 -10.13 -5.37
N ASP A 44 20.66 -9.81 -4.98
CA ASP A 44 21.05 -8.48 -4.52
C ASP A 44 22.45 -8.16 -5.07
N SER A 45 22.58 -6.99 -5.70
CA SER A 45 23.86 -6.53 -6.27
C SER A 45 24.85 -6.06 -5.21
N LYS A 46 24.41 -5.81 -3.98
CA LYS A 46 25.25 -5.47 -2.83
C LYS A 46 24.65 -6.09 -1.56
N PRO A 47 24.71 -7.43 -1.42
CA PRO A 47 24.06 -8.12 -0.32
C PRO A 47 24.71 -7.76 1.02
N HIS A 48 23.89 -7.78 2.07
CA HIS A 48 24.39 -7.89 3.44
C HIS A 48 24.53 -9.37 3.81
N GLU A 49 25.61 -9.72 4.49
CA GLU A 49 25.79 -11.04 5.06
C GLU A 49 24.96 -11.16 6.35
N TRP A 50 24.08 -12.15 6.40
CA TRP A 50 23.14 -12.34 7.50
C TRP A 50 23.55 -13.53 8.37
N ASP A 51 23.96 -13.27 9.61
CA ASP A 51 24.29 -14.34 10.57
C ASP A 51 23.03 -15.03 11.12
N SER A 52 21.95 -14.26 11.30
CA SER A 52 20.64 -14.77 11.73
C SER A 52 19.52 -13.83 11.29
N GLY A 53 18.27 -14.31 11.32
CA GLY A 53 17.11 -13.45 11.04
C GLY A 53 17.04 -12.90 9.62
N ALA A 54 17.65 -13.59 8.65
CA ALA A 54 17.71 -13.13 7.27
C ALA A 54 16.31 -12.85 6.66
N PRO A 55 16.18 -11.86 5.74
CA PRO A 55 14.89 -11.45 5.19
C PRO A 55 14.12 -12.57 4.48
N TRP A 56 14.81 -13.51 3.83
CA TRP A 56 14.18 -14.64 3.13
C TRP A 56 13.56 -15.68 4.08
N ASN A 57 13.68 -15.50 5.41
CA ASN A 57 12.92 -16.28 6.39
C ASN A 57 11.47 -15.80 6.53
N TYR A 58 11.15 -14.61 6.02
CA TYR A 58 9.78 -14.10 5.98
C TYR A 58 9.09 -14.62 4.72
N ALA A 59 7.82 -15.02 4.85
CA ALA A 59 7.13 -15.61 3.71
C ALA A 59 6.79 -14.57 2.64
N VAL A 60 6.37 -13.37 3.06
CA VAL A 60 5.68 -12.40 2.21
C VAL A 60 6.64 -11.28 1.83
N HIS A 61 7.04 -11.26 0.56
CA HIS A 61 7.90 -10.22 0.01
C HIS A 61 7.11 -9.20 -0.81
N GLY A 62 7.60 -7.97 -0.85
CA GLY A 62 7.05 -6.89 -1.66
C GLY A 62 8.14 -5.94 -2.13
N THR A 63 7.74 -4.89 -2.84
CA THR A 63 8.66 -3.87 -3.35
C THR A 63 8.08 -2.48 -3.11
N ASP A 64 8.88 -1.45 -3.34
CA ASP A 64 8.39 -0.09 -3.43
C ASP A 64 8.98 0.61 -4.66
N VAL A 65 8.16 1.42 -5.32
CA VAL A 65 8.47 2.02 -6.61
C VAL A 65 8.14 3.50 -6.65
N SER A 66 8.85 4.21 -7.52
CA SER A 66 8.63 5.61 -7.84
C SER A 66 8.89 5.82 -9.34
N LYS A 67 8.97 7.08 -9.77
CA LYS A 67 9.46 7.46 -11.10
C LYS A 67 10.83 6.89 -11.48
N TYR A 68 11.64 6.45 -10.51
CA TYR A 68 12.94 5.84 -10.82
C TYR A 68 12.82 4.43 -11.41
N GLN A 69 11.70 3.75 -11.18
CA GLN A 69 11.38 2.44 -11.77
C GLN A 69 10.43 2.67 -12.95
N THR A 70 10.98 3.12 -14.08
CA THR A 70 10.20 3.54 -15.26
C THR A 70 9.58 2.39 -16.06
N SER A 71 9.98 1.14 -15.81
CA SER A 71 9.44 -0.03 -16.48
C SER A 71 9.33 -1.21 -15.50
N VAL A 72 8.09 -1.55 -15.14
CA VAL A 72 7.76 -2.69 -14.28
C VAL A 72 6.73 -3.58 -14.96
N ASP A 73 7.15 -4.80 -15.27
CA ASP A 73 6.27 -5.92 -15.64
C ASP A 73 5.70 -6.55 -14.37
N TRP A 74 4.54 -6.04 -13.94
CA TRP A 74 3.86 -6.48 -12.73
C TRP A 74 3.43 -7.95 -12.75
N PRO A 75 2.91 -8.52 -13.86
CA PRO A 75 2.71 -9.96 -13.98
C PRO A 75 3.97 -10.78 -13.68
N THR A 76 5.12 -10.42 -14.26
CA THR A 76 6.39 -11.13 -14.02
C THR A 76 6.87 -10.92 -12.58
N ALA A 77 6.79 -9.70 -12.04
CA ALA A 77 7.15 -9.41 -10.64
C ALA A 77 6.28 -10.20 -9.65
N LYS A 78 4.97 -10.30 -9.91
CA LYS A 78 4.08 -11.13 -9.10
C LYS A 78 4.44 -12.60 -9.18
N ALA A 79 4.70 -13.11 -10.38
CA ALA A 79 5.09 -14.50 -10.58
C ALA A 79 6.43 -14.85 -9.90
N SER A 80 7.32 -13.87 -9.76
CA SER A 80 8.61 -14.03 -9.05
C SER A 80 8.49 -13.92 -7.52
N GLY A 81 7.33 -13.53 -6.99
CA GLY A 81 7.03 -13.56 -5.54
C GLY A 81 6.68 -12.21 -4.93
N ILE A 82 6.61 -11.12 -5.71
CA ILE A 82 6.12 -9.84 -5.21
C ILE A 82 4.63 -9.95 -4.84
N SER A 83 4.35 -9.82 -3.55
CA SER A 83 3.04 -10.01 -2.93
C SER A 83 2.36 -8.69 -2.54
N PHE A 84 3.11 -7.58 -2.52
CA PHE A 84 2.58 -6.22 -2.31
C PHE A 84 3.53 -5.17 -2.88
N ALA A 85 3.03 -3.94 -3.06
CA ALA A 85 3.84 -2.80 -3.44
C ALA A 85 3.47 -1.49 -2.74
N PHE A 86 4.47 -0.70 -2.35
CA PHE A 86 4.28 0.72 -2.03
C PHE A 86 4.64 1.58 -3.24
N ILE A 87 3.84 2.59 -3.56
CA ILE A 87 3.97 3.37 -4.79
C ILE A 87 4.05 4.84 -4.43
N LYS A 88 5.13 5.52 -4.83
CA LYS A 88 5.30 6.95 -4.58
C LYS A 88 4.19 7.72 -5.26
N ALA A 89 3.49 8.56 -4.51
CA ALA A 89 2.46 9.43 -5.08
C ALA A 89 2.88 10.90 -5.09
N THR A 90 3.35 11.39 -3.95
CA THR A 90 3.65 12.82 -3.79
C THR A 90 4.87 13.02 -2.90
N GLU A 91 5.46 14.20 -3.01
CA GLU A 91 6.61 14.65 -2.24
C GLU A 91 6.42 16.13 -1.92
N GLY A 92 6.57 16.53 -0.65
CA GLY A 92 6.38 17.91 -0.23
C GLY A 92 4.98 18.46 -0.52
N GLY A 93 4.87 19.77 -0.69
CA GLY A 93 3.58 20.46 -0.87
C GLY A 93 3.06 20.55 -2.31
N ASP A 94 3.87 20.13 -3.28
CA ASP A 94 3.70 20.56 -4.68
C ASP A 94 4.21 19.56 -5.72
N ARG A 95 4.85 18.45 -5.33
CA ARG A 95 5.37 17.46 -6.29
C ARG A 95 4.50 16.22 -6.34
N PHE A 96 4.13 15.83 -7.55
CA PHE A 96 3.48 14.57 -7.88
C PHE A 96 4.48 13.67 -8.60
N ASP A 97 4.47 12.38 -8.30
CA ASP A 97 5.29 11.39 -9.01
C ASP A 97 4.65 11.07 -10.36
N GLU A 98 5.37 11.38 -11.45
CA GLU A 98 4.85 11.27 -12.82
C GLU A 98 4.49 9.83 -13.24
N TYR A 99 5.03 8.81 -12.56
CA TYR A 99 4.71 7.40 -12.79
C TYR A 99 3.66 6.84 -11.84
N PHE A 100 3.17 7.63 -10.85
CA PHE A 100 2.20 7.16 -9.86
C PHE A 100 0.97 6.52 -10.53
N ASN A 101 0.35 7.22 -11.48
CA ASN A 101 -0.88 6.74 -12.11
C ASN A 101 -0.67 5.43 -12.88
N GLU A 102 0.46 5.29 -13.57
CA GLU A 102 0.80 4.07 -14.29
C GLU A 102 1.02 2.91 -13.33
N HIS A 103 1.89 3.08 -12.34
CA HIS A 103 2.16 2.05 -11.32
C HIS A 103 0.86 1.68 -10.60
N TRP A 104 0.10 2.68 -10.13
CA TRP A 104 -1.15 2.47 -9.42
C TRP A 104 -2.16 1.62 -10.20
N ALA A 105 -2.29 1.87 -11.50
CA ALA A 105 -3.19 1.11 -12.36
C ALA A 105 -2.65 -0.29 -12.69
N ARG A 106 -1.38 -0.41 -13.07
CA ARG A 106 -0.78 -1.68 -13.52
C ARG A 106 -0.58 -2.66 -12.37
N THR A 107 -0.18 -2.19 -11.19
CA THR A 107 -0.11 -3.04 -9.98
C THR A 107 -1.48 -3.61 -9.63
N LYS A 108 -2.55 -2.78 -9.73
CA LYS A 108 -3.93 -3.23 -9.52
C LYS A 108 -4.35 -4.28 -10.55
N ALA A 109 -4.07 -4.04 -11.83
CA ALA A 109 -4.41 -4.95 -12.92
C ALA A 109 -3.72 -6.32 -12.79
N ALA A 110 -2.49 -6.35 -12.27
CA ALA A 110 -1.79 -7.59 -11.94
C ALA A 110 -2.33 -8.28 -10.67
N GLY A 111 -3.24 -7.65 -9.93
CA GLY A 111 -3.77 -8.17 -8.67
C GLY A 111 -2.72 -8.20 -7.56
N VAL A 112 -1.81 -7.23 -7.53
CA VAL A 112 -0.86 -7.02 -6.44
C VAL A 112 -1.44 -5.95 -5.50
N PRO A 113 -1.66 -6.26 -4.20
CA PRO A 113 -2.03 -5.26 -3.20
C PRO A 113 -1.05 -4.08 -3.19
N ARG A 114 -1.58 -2.86 -3.05
CA ARG A 114 -0.77 -1.64 -3.19
C ARG A 114 -1.19 -0.54 -2.22
N ALA A 115 -0.24 0.29 -1.81
CA ALA A 115 -0.49 1.53 -1.07
C ALA A 115 0.30 2.69 -1.68
N ALA A 116 -0.26 3.89 -1.57
CA ALA A 116 0.42 5.11 -1.99
C ALA A 116 1.26 5.64 -0.83
N TYR A 117 2.46 6.15 -1.11
CA TYR A 117 3.30 6.81 -0.11
C TYR A 117 3.57 8.28 -0.42
N HIS A 118 3.75 9.06 0.65
CA HIS A 118 4.09 10.47 0.63
C HIS A 118 5.47 10.72 1.23
N PHE A 119 6.37 11.32 0.46
CA PHE A 119 7.72 11.66 0.91
C PHE A 119 7.75 13.05 1.56
N PHE A 120 7.96 13.12 2.87
CA PHE A 120 7.71 14.33 3.66
C PHE A 120 8.85 15.37 3.56
N TYR A 121 8.50 16.65 3.38
CA TYR A 121 9.45 17.78 3.40
C TYR A 121 9.16 18.76 4.53
N PHE A 122 10.11 19.01 5.44
CA PHE A 122 9.91 19.96 6.55
C PHE A 122 9.78 21.42 6.12
N CYS A 123 10.10 21.77 4.88
CA CYS A 123 9.94 23.14 4.37
C CYS A 123 8.49 23.47 3.96
N THR A 124 7.56 22.53 4.14
CA THR A 124 6.13 22.73 3.92
C THR A 124 5.35 22.18 5.10
N PRO A 125 4.36 22.90 5.66
CA PRO A 125 3.56 22.39 6.77
C PRO A 125 2.85 21.07 6.44
N ALA A 126 2.78 20.15 7.40
CA ALA A 126 2.15 18.83 7.25
C ALA A 126 0.72 18.90 6.74
N ALA A 127 -0.06 19.88 7.21
CA ALA A 127 -1.45 20.02 6.77
C ALA A 127 -1.55 20.32 5.27
N GLN A 128 -0.60 21.08 4.70
CA GLN A 128 -0.56 21.34 3.26
C GLN A 128 -0.12 20.08 2.50
N GLN A 129 0.90 19.38 2.99
CA GLN A 129 1.35 18.12 2.39
C GLN A 129 0.25 17.04 2.41
N ALA A 130 -0.50 16.93 3.51
CA ALA A 130 -1.62 16.00 3.62
C ALA A 130 -2.75 16.33 2.62
N ARG A 131 -3.08 17.62 2.44
CA ARG A 131 -4.03 18.05 1.40
C ARG A 131 -3.51 17.73 0.00
N TRP A 132 -2.22 17.95 -0.25
CA TRP A 132 -1.59 17.61 -1.52
C TRP A 132 -1.65 16.11 -1.81
N PHE A 133 -1.33 15.27 -0.82
CA PHE A 133 -1.48 13.82 -0.93
C PHE A 133 -2.92 13.40 -1.23
N ILE A 134 -3.90 13.95 -0.49
CA ILE A 134 -5.33 13.69 -0.68
C ILE A 134 -5.83 14.11 -2.07
N GLN A 135 -5.36 15.24 -2.59
CA GLN A 135 -5.76 15.73 -3.91
C GLN A 135 -5.29 14.79 -5.04
N ASN A 136 -4.16 14.11 -4.84
CA ASN A 136 -3.50 13.33 -5.90
C ASN A 136 -3.70 11.81 -5.78
N VAL A 137 -4.09 11.31 -4.60
CA VAL A 137 -4.29 9.88 -4.37
C VAL A 137 -5.77 9.58 -4.22
N PRO A 138 -6.35 8.70 -5.05
CA PRO A 138 -7.77 8.40 -4.97
C PRO A 138 -8.10 7.56 -3.73
N VAL A 139 -9.29 7.76 -3.16
CA VAL A 139 -9.86 6.83 -2.18
C VAL A 139 -10.17 5.50 -2.88
N ASP A 140 -9.30 4.52 -2.68
CA ASP A 140 -9.49 3.14 -3.16
C ASP A 140 -9.61 2.17 -1.98
N ARG A 141 -10.79 1.59 -1.81
CA ARG A 141 -11.07 0.59 -0.77
C ARG A 141 -10.16 -0.63 -0.87
N SER A 142 -9.81 -1.04 -2.10
CA SER A 142 -8.90 -2.18 -2.34
C SER A 142 -7.43 -1.88 -2.04
N ALA A 143 -7.04 -0.61 -1.89
CA ALA A 143 -5.67 -0.25 -1.54
C ALA A 143 -5.37 -0.52 -0.05
N MET A 144 -4.12 -0.84 0.25
CA MET A 144 -3.60 -0.88 1.61
C MET A 144 -3.57 0.56 2.22
N PRO A 145 -3.35 0.72 3.53
CA PRO A 145 -3.32 2.03 4.16
C PRO A 145 -2.23 2.92 3.55
N PRO A 146 -2.48 4.24 3.42
CA PRO A 146 -1.46 5.19 2.97
C PRO A 146 -0.20 5.14 3.82
N VAL A 147 0.94 5.47 3.22
CA VAL A 147 2.23 5.53 3.91
C VAL A 147 2.70 6.98 4.02
N LEU A 148 3.15 7.38 5.21
CA LEU A 148 3.97 8.56 5.41
C LEU A 148 5.44 8.13 5.47
N ASP A 149 6.22 8.56 4.49
CA ASP A 149 7.66 8.35 4.43
C ASP A 149 8.38 9.51 5.15
N MET A 150 8.93 9.18 6.32
CA MET A 150 9.68 10.08 7.19
C MET A 150 11.16 9.70 7.18
N GLU A 151 11.92 10.36 6.32
CA GLU A 151 13.38 10.31 6.35
C GLU A 151 13.99 11.70 6.17
N TRP A 152 15.30 11.80 6.40
CA TRP A 152 15.99 13.03 6.07
C TRP A 152 16.17 13.13 4.56
N ASN A 153 16.11 14.35 4.03
CA ASN A 153 16.13 14.62 2.59
C ASN A 153 17.46 15.24 2.15
N PRO A 154 18.64 14.62 2.41
CA PRO A 154 19.93 15.27 2.22
C PRO A 154 20.20 15.62 0.75
N LYS A 155 19.56 14.93 -0.19
CA LYS A 155 19.69 15.15 -1.63
C LYS A 155 18.72 16.19 -2.19
N SER A 156 17.77 16.69 -1.39
CA SER A 156 16.88 17.73 -1.87
C SER A 156 17.68 19.03 -2.11
N PRO A 157 17.60 19.61 -3.33
CA PRO A 157 18.26 20.88 -3.62
C PRO A 157 17.53 22.06 -2.95
N THR A 158 16.26 21.91 -2.63
CA THR A 158 15.37 23.00 -2.20
C THR A 158 14.88 22.88 -0.76
N CYS A 159 14.95 21.70 -0.14
CA CYS A 159 14.55 21.54 1.25
C CYS A 159 15.53 20.67 2.06
N ARG A 160 16.30 21.32 2.94
CA ARG A 160 17.26 20.65 3.83
C ARG A 160 16.96 20.89 5.31
N LEU A 161 15.79 21.43 5.61
CA LEU A 161 15.39 21.74 6.99
C LEU A 161 15.29 20.45 7.81
N ARG A 162 15.93 20.47 8.98
CA ARG A 162 15.84 19.43 10.01
C ARG A 162 15.41 20.09 11.32
N PRO A 163 14.11 20.21 11.59
CA PRO A 163 13.63 20.79 12.84
C PRO A 163 13.91 19.83 14.00
N ASP A 164 13.68 20.28 15.23
CA ASP A 164 13.84 19.45 16.42
C ASP A 164 12.84 18.28 16.46
N ALA A 165 13.18 17.24 17.23
CA ALA A 165 12.41 16.01 17.34
C ALA A 165 10.95 16.21 17.75
N ALA A 166 10.65 17.18 18.63
CA ALA A 166 9.29 17.46 19.05
C ALA A 166 8.47 18.06 17.92
N THR A 167 9.05 18.99 17.16
CA THR A 167 8.46 19.54 15.93
C THR A 167 8.21 18.45 14.90
N VAL A 168 9.18 17.54 14.67
CA VAL A 168 9.01 16.39 13.76
C VAL A 168 7.79 15.55 14.15
N ARG A 169 7.67 15.15 15.42
CA ARG A 169 6.54 14.32 15.88
C ARG A 169 5.20 15.06 15.80
N ALA A 170 5.18 16.38 16.00
CA ALA A 170 3.97 17.20 15.87
C ALA A 170 3.50 17.28 14.40
N GLU A 171 4.41 17.48 13.46
CA GLU A 171 4.13 17.49 12.02
C GLU A 171 3.65 16.10 11.55
N MET A 172 4.32 15.02 11.97
CA MET A 172 3.88 13.64 11.72
C MET A 172 2.45 13.42 12.21
N THR A 173 2.15 13.80 13.46
CA THR A 173 0.81 13.66 14.04
C THR A 173 -0.24 14.36 13.21
N THR A 174 0.05 15.59 12.78
CA THR A 174 -0.85 16.39 11.95
C THR A 174 -1.14 15.71 10.61
N PHE A 175 -0.09 15.28 9.90
CA PHE A 175 -0.25 14.59 8.62
C PHE A 175 -1.06 13.30 8.78
N LEU A 176 -0.64 12.43 9.71
CA LEU A 176 -1.23 11.12 9.93
C LEU A 176 -2.71 11.21 10.27
N GLN A 177 -3.11 12.13 11.15
CA GLN A 177 -4.50 12.32 11.52
C GLN A 177 -5.38 12.82 10.36
N ILE A 178 -4.86 13.74 9.54
CA ILE A 178 -5.60 14.24 8.37
C ILE A 178 -5.82 13.10 7.37
N VAL A 179 -4.77 12.35 7.06
CA VAL A 179 -4.81 11.23 6.12
C VAL A 179 -5.68 10.09 6.66
N GLU A 180 -5.57 9.73 7.93
CA GLU A 180 -6.41 8.70 8.55
C GLU A 180 -7.90 9.05 8.45
N ARG A 181 -8.27 10.30 8.76
CA ARG A 181 -9.66 10.76 8.63
C ARG A 181 -10.18 10.71 7.20
N HIS A 182 -9.35 11.01 6.21
CA HIS A 182 -9.78 11.02 4.81
C HIS A 182 -9.94 9.61 4.24
N TYR A 183 -8.96 8.73 4.47
CA TYR A 183 -8.96 7.38 3.88
C TYR A 183 -9.65 6.33 4.75
N GLY A 184 -9.97 6.64 6.01
CA GLY A 184 -10.57 5.70 6.96
C GLY A 184 -9.65 4.53 7.34
N LYS A 185 -8.34 4.67 7.12
CA LYS A 185 -7.32 3.63 7.31
C LYS A 185 -6.16 4.21 8.11
N LYS A 186 -5.70 3.46 9.12
CA LYS A 186 -4.53 3.80 9.94
C LYS A 186 -3.27 3.86 9.04
N PRO A 187 -2.66 5.03 8.80
CA PRO A 187 -1.51 5.12 7.90
C PRO A 187 -0.30 4.36 8.44
N ILE A 188 0.56 3.90 7.54
CA ILE A 188 1.85 3.26 7.87
C ILE A 188 2.93 4.35 7.91
N ILE A 189 3.85 4.24 8.86
CA ILE A 189 5.03 5.13 8.92
C ILE A 189 6.23 4.38 8.38
N TYR A 190 6.81 4.89 7.30
CA TYR A 190 8.14 4.49 6.89
C TYR A 190 9.19 5.38 7.54
N THR A 191 10.33 4.80 7.93
CA THR A 191 11.48 5.57 8.45
C THR A 191 12.79 4.81 8.27
N SER A 192 13.88 5.58 8.25
CA SER A 192 15.25 5.10 8.36
C SER A 192 15.75 5.07 9.80
N VAL A 193 16.86 4.37 10.06
CA VAL A 193 17.45 4.20 11.40
C VAL A 193 17.83 5.55 11.99
N ASP A 194 18.66 6.33 11.26
CA ASP A 194 19.12 7.63 11.73
C ASP A 194 17.95 8.58 12.00
N PHE A 195 16.95 8.63 11.10
CA PHE A 195 15.77 9.47 11.31
C PHE A 195 14.96 9.04 12.54
N PHE A 196 14.84 7.74 12.79
CA PHE A 196 14.12 7.20 13.93
C PHE A 196 14.78 7.60 15.25
N ASP A 197 16.11 7.48 15.32
CA ASP A 197 16.90 7.80 16.51
C ASP A 197 16.94 9.32 16.74
N ASP A 198 17.26 10.10 15.71
CA ASP A 198 17.35 11.57 15.77
C ASP A 198 16.05 12.22 16.27
N ASN A 199 14.90 11.59 16.00
CA ASN A 199 13.58 12.14 16.29
C ASN A 199 12.83 11.40 17.41
N GLU A 200 13.53 10.54 18.16
CA GLU A 200 13.01 9.77 19.30
C GLU A 200 11.73 8.99 18.97
N LEU A 201 11.65 8.43 17.76
CA LEU A 201 10.45 7.74 17.26
C LEU A 201 10.16 6.44 18.02
N SER A 202 11.09 5.96 18.85
CA SER A 202 10.84 4.87 19.81
C SER A 202 9.67 5.15 20.77
N THR A 203 9.38 6.42 21.02
CA THR A 203 8.26 6.92 21.83
C THR A 203 6.98 7.14 21.03
N PHE A 204 7.06 7.25 19.70
CA PHE A 204 5.92 7.50 18.81
C PHE A 204 5.24 6.17 18.45
N ARG A 205 4.10 5.88 19.07
CA ARG A 205 3.43 4.57 18.98
C ARG A 205 2.00 4.70 18.44
N GLY A 206 1.38 3.55 18.16
CA GLY A 206 -0.01 3.47 17.72
C GLY A 206 -0.22 3.42 16.21
N TYR A 207 0.87 3.40 15.42
CA TYR A 207 0.83 3.23 13.97
C TYR A 207 1.61 1.97 13.54
N PRO A 208 1.24 1.32 12.43
CA PRO A 208 2.08 0.30 11.80
C PRO A 208 3.35 0.95 11.23
N TYR A 209 4.49 0.25 11.37
CA TYR A 209 5.79 0.74 10.92
C TYR A 209 6.34 -0.09 9.76
N TRP A 210 6.89 0.60 8.78
CA TRP A 210 7.72 0.07 7.71
C TRP A 210 9.16 0.53 7.94
N LEU A 211 9.99 -0.32 8.55
CA LEU A 211 11.33 0.08 8.97
C LEU A 211 12.35 -0.24 7.89
N ARG A 212 13.20 0.73 7.54
CA ARG A 212 14.34 0.47 6.65
C ARG A 212 15.54 0.00 7.45
N SER A 213 16.06 -1.19 7.13
CA SER A 213 17.33 -1.66 7.66
C SER A 213 18.00 -2.60 6.66
N VAL A 214 19.01 -2.09 5.95
CA VAL A 214 19.71 -2.82 4.87
C VAL A 214 21.00 -3.49 5.32
N ALA A 215 21.35 -3.36 6.61
CA ALA A 215 22.60 -3.85 7.20
C ALA A 215 22.39 -4.28 8.67
N GLY A 216 21.38 -5.12 8.90
CA GLY A 216 21.04 -5.67 10.21
C GLY A 216 19.53 -5.86 10.39
N HIS A 217 19.13 -6.70 11.34
CA HIS A 217 17.72 -7.01 11.52
C HIS A 217 16.99 -5.84 12.23
N PRO A 218 15.71 -5.52 11.94
CA PRO A 218 15.02 -4.41 12.59
C PRO A 218 15.02 -4.49 14.13
N ARG A 219 14.99 -5.69 14.71
CA ARG A 219 15.09 -5.87 16.18
C ARG A 219 16.43 -5.42 16.77
N GLU A 220 17.48 -5.41 15.96
CA GLU A 220 18.81 -4.94 16.38
C GLU A 220 18.93 -3.44 16.21
N LYS A 221 18.40 -2.90 15.10
CA LYS A 221 18.52 -1.48 14.75
C LYS A 221 17.50 -0.57 15.44
N TYR A 222 16.33 -1.09 15.79
CA TYR A 222 15.22 -0.32 16.38
C TYR A 222 14.79 -0.87 17.75
N GLY A 223 15.57 -1.80 18.32
CA GLY A 223 15.26 -2.46 19.58
C GLY A 223 13.91 -3.21 19.56
N SER A 224 13.12 -3.06 20.62
CA SER A 224 11.81 -3.70 20.77
C SER A 224 10.67 -2.96 20.07
N HIS A 225 10.96 -1.96 19.25
CA HIS A 225 9.92 -1.24 18.52
C HIS A 225 9.23 -2.18 17.50
N PRO A 226 7.89 -2.26 17.51
CA PRO A 226 7.18 -3.16 16.60
C PRO A 226 7.29 -2.67 15.16
N PHE A 227 7.38 -3.60 14.21
CA PHE A 227 7.32 -3.31 12.79
C PHE A 227 6.36 -4.23 12.07
N THR A 228 5.68 -3.71 11.06
CA THR A 228 4.75 -4.43 10.18
C THR A 228 5.44 -4.79 8.87
N PHE A 229 6.28 -3.89 8.35
CA PHE A 229 7.06 -4.09 7.14
C PHE A 229 8.52 -3.77 7.39
N TRP A 230 9.40 -4.36 6.59
CA TRP A 230 10.83 -4.13 6.66
C TRP A 230 11.41 -4.00 5.25
N GLN A 231 12.00 -2.85 4.92
CA GLN A 231 12.84 -2.68 3.73
C GLN A 231 14.24 -3.19 4.04
N TYR A 232 14.64 -4.29 3.40
CA TYR A 232 15.89 -4.99 3.72
C TYR A 232 16.98 -4.77 2.68
N THR A 233 16.65 -4.22 1.52
CA THR A 233 17.63 -3.84 0.49
C THR A 233 17.07 -2.74 -0.39
N GLY A 234 17.97 -1.92 -0.95
CA GLY A 234 17.71 -1.02 -2.07
C GLY A 234 18.56 -1.32 -3.30
N THR A 235 19.17 -2.50 -3.33
CA THR A 235 20.06 -2.98 -4.39
C THR A 235 19.64 -4.35 -4.92
N GLY A 236 18.40 -4.76 -4.60
CA GLY A 236 17.80 -6.01 -5.00
C GLY A 236 17.51 -6.08 -6.50
N ILE A 237 17.47 -7.30 -7.03
CA ILE A 237 17.16 -7.60 -8.43
C ILE A 237 15.89 -8.44 -8.44
N VAL A 238 14.82 -7.86 -8.98
CA VAL A 238 13.48 -8.47 -9.01
C VAL A 238 13.12 -8.76 -10.47
N PRO A 239 12.84 -10.02 -10.85
CA PRO A 239 12.37 -10.33 -12.19
C PRO A 239 11.12 -9.51 -12.54
N GLY A 240 11.12 -8.86 -13.70
CA GLY A 240 10.08 -7.92 -14.13
C GLY A 240 10.36 -6.46 -13.79
N MET A 241 11.41 -6.15 -13.03
CA MET A 241 11.84 -4.79 -12.72
C MET A 241 13.22 -4.53 -13.31
N THR A 242 13.38 -3.44 -14.05
CA THR A 242 14.69 -3.07 -14.62
C THR A 242 15.54 -2.36 -13.57
N GLY A 243 16.76 -2.84 -13.36
CA GLY A 243 17.71 -2.23 -12.44
C GLY A 243 17.49 -2.60 -10.97
N LYS A 244 18.05 -1.78 -10.09
CA LYS A 244 17.99 -1.98 -8.63
C LYS A 244 16.60 -1.63 -8.10
N SER A 245 16.11 -2.49 -7.22
CA SER A 245 14.80 -2.36 -6.59
C SER A 245 14.94 -2.41 -5.08
N ASP A 246 14.11 -1.63 -4.42
CA ASP A 246 13.87 -1.80 -2.99
C ASP A 246 13.02 -3.05 -2.78
N ILE A 247 13.42 -3.89 -1.82
CA ILE A 247 12.68 -5.11 -1.49
C ILE A 247 12.33 -5.10 -0.01
N ASN A 248 11.09 -5.49 0.23
CA ASN A 248 10.42 -5.43 1.51
C ASN A 248 9.93 -6.81 1.93
N VAL A 249 9.76 -7.01 3.23
CA VAL A 249 9.01 -8.14 3.77
C VAL A 249 7.89 -7.64 4.68
N PHE A 250 6.82 -8.42 4.77
CA PHE A 250 5.81 -8.28 5.83
C PHE A 250 6.20 -9.15 7.03
N ASN A 251 6.09 -8.59 8.23
CA ASN A 251 6.42 -9.27 9.48
C ASN A 251 5.29 -10.23 9.90
N GLY A 252 5.24 -11.39 9.26
CA GLY A 252 4.30 -12.45 9.61
C GLY A 252 4.27 -13.60 8.60
N SER A 253 3.47 -14.61 8.91
CA SER A 253 3.19 -15.71 7.99
C SER A 253 2.24 -15.28 6.86
N GLU A 254 2.11 -16.12 5.83
CA GLU A 254 1.11 -15.95 4.77
C GLU A 254 -0.33 -15.83 5.33
N ALA A 255 -0.66 -16.64 6.34
CA ALA A 255 -1.97 -16.56 6.99
C ALA A 255 -2.18 -15.21 7.70
N ALA A 256 -1.15 -14.70 8.38
CA ALA A 256 -1.18 -13.39 9.02
C ALA A 256 -1.30 -12.26 7.99
N TRP A 257 -0.61 -12.38 6.85
CA TRP A 257 -0.70 -11.44 5.73
C TRP A 257 -2.10 -11.38 5.15
N ASN A 258 -2.69 -12.52 4.80
CA ASN A 258 -4.04 -12.56 4.24
C ASN A 258 -5.09 -12.02 5.25
N LYS A 259 -4.90 -12.26 6.55
CA LYS A 259 -5.72 -11.65 7.60
C LYS A 259 -5.54 -10.12 7.65
N TRP A 260 -4.29 -9.65 7.63
CA TRP A 260 -3.97 -8.23 7.67
C TRP A 260 -4.55 -7.49 6.45
N LEU A 261 -4.40 -8.04 5.25
CA LEU A 261 -4.99 -7.50 4.03
C LEU A 261 -6.50 -7.34 4.18
N ARG A 262 -7.22 -8.40 4.55
CA ARG A 262 -8.68 -8.34 4.75
C ARG A 262 -9.11 -7.28 5.76
N GLN A 263 -8.28 -6.94 6.74
CA GLN A 263 -8.59 -5.93 7.75
C GLN A 263 -8.29 -4.51 7.26
N ASN A 264 -7.39 -4.34 6.28
CA ASN A 264 -6.84 -3.05 5.87
C ASN A 264 -7.19 -2.65 4.42
N THR A 265 -7.90 -3.50 3.66
CA THR A 265 -8.34 -3.25 2.28
C THR A 265 -9.87 -3.31 2.11
N ARG A 266 -10.62 -2.77 3.08
CA ARG A 266 -12.09 -2.64 3.04
C ARG A 266 -12.55 -1.22 2.69
#